data_AF-U6DG88-F1
#
_entry.id   AF-U6DG88-F1
#
_cell.length_a   1.000
_cell.length_b   1.000
_cell.length_c   1.000
_cell.angle_alpha   90.00
_cell.angle_beta   90.00
_cell.angle_gamma   90.00
#
_symmetry.space_group_name_H-M   'P 1'
#
loop_
_entity.id
_entity.type
_entity.pdbx_description
1 polymer ?
#
loop_
_entity_poly.entity_id
_entity_poly.type
_entity_poly.pdbx_seq_one_letter_code
_entity_poly.pdbx_strand_id
1 'polypeptide(L)'
;ALTLVAGIYQVLLGMLRLGFVSAYLSQPLLDGFAMGASVTILTSQLKHLLGVRIPRHQGLGMVVSTWLSLVRGAGQANLCDVVTSATCLAVLLAGKELSERCQRRLKVPLPTELVVIVAATMVSHFGQLHERFGSSVAGDIPTGFVAPRVPDPGLMWRVVLDAVPLALVGSAFSISLAEMFARSHGYSVRANQELLAVGCCNVLPAFFHCYVTSAALSKTLVKTATGC
;
A
#
# COMPACT_ATOMS: atom_id res chain seq x y z
N ALA A 1 -2.42 17.80 -1.58
CA ALA A 1 -1.41 18.68 -0.94
C ALA A 1 -0.13 17.91 -0.63
N LEU A 2 -0.16 16.93 0.29
CA LEU A 2 1.00 16.10 0.65
C LEU A 2 1.68 15.46 -0.58
N THR A 3 0.89 14.84 -1.47
CA THR A 3 1.39 14.22 -2.70
C THR A 3 2.15 15.19 -3.61
N LEU A 4 1.62 16.40 -3.76
CA LEU A 4 2.23 17.44 -4.58
C LEU A 4 3.56 17.90 -3.97
N VAL A 5 3.59 18.17 -2.67
CA VAL A 5 4.81 18.62 -1.97
C VAL A 5 5.89 17.54 -2.00
N ALA A 6 5.53 16.28 -1.74
CA ALA A 6 6.46 15.16 -1.83
C ALA A 6 7.01 14.97 -3.27
N GLY A 7 6.15 15.11 -4.29
CA GLY A 7 6.56 15.07 -5.69
C GLY A 7 7.49 16.22 -6.08
N ILE A 8 7.21 17.45 -5.62
CA ILE A 8 8.09 18.61 -5.83
C ILE A 8 9.46 18.36 -5.20
N TYR A 9 9.52 17.82 -3.99
CA TYR A 9 10.80 17.44 -3.39
C TYR A 9 11.55 16.40 -4.18
N GLN A 10 10.88 15.35 -4.67
CA GLN A 10 11.51 14.33 -5.51
C GLN A 10 12.04 14.93 -6.82
N VAL A 11 11.28 15.80 -7.49
CA VAL A 11 11.75 16.52 -8.69
C VAL A 11 12.95 17.40 -8.38
N LEU A 12 12.91 18.17 -7.28
CA LEU A 12 14.00 19.05 -6.86
C LEU A 12 15.28 18.26 -6.57
N LEU A 13 15.16 17.16 -5.82
CA LEU A 13 16.29 16.27 -5.52
C LEU A 13 16.86 15.66 -6.80
N GLY A 14 16.00 15.28 -7.77
CA GLY A 14 16.42 14.78 -9.08
C GLY A 14 17.16 15.81 -9.92
N MET A 15 16.66 17.06 -9.96
CA MET A 15 17.28 18.18 -10.68
C MET A 15 18.64 18.56 -10.09
N LEU A 16 18.75 18.56 -8.76
CA LEU A 16 20.01 18.82 -8.04
C LEU A 16 20.98 17.63 -8.09
N ARG A 17 20.63 16.54 -8.79
CA ARG A 17 21.41 15.30 -8.88
C ARG A 17 21.72 14.67 -7.52
N LEU A 18 20.82 14.83 -6.57
CA LEU A 18 20.91 14.29 -5.21
C LEU A 18 20.49 12.82 -5.11
N GLY A 19 20.39 12.09 -6.23
CA GLY A 19 20.21 10.64 -6.24
C GLY A 19 21.38 9.87 -5.62
N PHE A 20 22.49 10.52 -5.29
CA PHE A 20 23.51 9.92 -4.44
C PHE A 20 22.97 9.68 -3.01
N VAL A 21 22.04 10.49 -2.53
CA VAL A 21 21.50 10.40 -1.16
C VAL A 21 20.78 9.07 -0.96
N SER A 22 20.09 8.55 -1.99
CA SER A 22 19.50 7.21 -1.93
C SER A 22 20.54 6.09 -1.88
N ALA A 23 21.76 6.31 -2.39
CA ALA A 23 22.85 5.33 -2.29
C ALA A 23 23.45 5.26 -0.88
N TYR A 24 23.23 6.29 -0.04
CA TYR A 24 23.66 6.29 1.38
C TYR A 24 22.61 5.67 2.31
N LEU A 25 21.38 5.41 1.85
CA LEU A 25 20.43 4.61 2.62
C LEU A 25 20.80 3.14 2.50
N SER A 26 21.22 2.54 3.60
CA SER A 26 21.58 1.13 3.65
C SER A 26 20.34 0.24 3.46
N GLN A 27 20.49 -0.90 2.79
CA GLN A 27 19.38 -1.86 2.65
C GLN A 27 18.77 -2.29 4.00
N PRO A 28 19.57 -2.53 5.07
CA PRO A 28 19.01 -2.82 6.39
C PRO A 28 18.11 -1.72 6.96
N LEU A 29 18.36 -0.45 6.65
CA LEU A 29 17.50 0.66 7.07
C LEU A 29 16.13 0.58 6.38
N LEU A 30 16.12 0.28 5.07
CA LEU A 30 14.90 0.14 4.29
C LEU A 30 14.10 -1.10 4.69
N ASP A 31 14.78 -2.22 4.96
CA ASP A 31 14.15 -3.44 5.46
C ASP A 31 13.54 -3.22 6.86
N GLY A 32 14.26 -2.53 7.75
CA GLY A 32 13.75 -2.14 9.07
C GLY A 32 12.53 -1.22 8.97
N PHE A 33 12.55 -0.23 8.07
CA PHE A 33 11.41 0.62 7.80
C PHE A 33 10.22 -0.17 7.24
N ALA A 34 10.45 -1.05 6.26
CA ALA A 34 9.41 -1.89 5.65
C ALA A 34 8.78 -2.84 6.67
N MET A 35 9.58 -3.42 7.57
CA MET A 35 9.09 -4.27 8.65
C MET A 35 8.25 -3.48 9.67
N GLY A 36 8.71 -2.30 10.08
CA GLY A 36 7.93 -1.41 10.96
C GLY A 36 6.61 -0.94 10.33
N ALA A 37 6.64 -0.57 9.05
CA ALA A 37 5.46 -0.24 8.27
C ALA A 37 4.51 -1.44 8.16
N SER A 38 5.02 -2.65 7.93
CA SER A 38 4.24 -3.88 7.85
C SER A 38 3.52 -4.19 9.16
N VAL A 39 4.18 -4.05 10.30
CA VAL A 39 3.55 -4.22 11.64
C VAL A 39 2.45 -3.19 11.85
N THR A 40 2.68 -1.94 11.45
CA THR A 40 1.68 -0.86 11.57
C THR A 40 0.47 -1.12 10.67
N ILE A 41 0.69 -1.54 9.43
CA ILE A 41 -0.36 -1.92 8.49
C ILE A 41 -1.15 -3.12 9.04
N LEU A 42 -0.47 -4.18 9.48
CA LEU A 42 -1.09 -5.36 10.07
C LEU A 42 -1.98 -4.98 11.26
N THR A 43 -1.47 -4.13 12.16
CA THR A 43 -2.23 -3.61 13.31
C THR A 43 -3.48 -2.85 12.86
N SER A 44 -3.37 -2.02 11.81
CA SER A 44 -4.51 -1.29 11.26
C SER A 44 -5.52 -2.19 10.53
N GLN A 45 -5.08 -3.30 9.91
CA GLN A 45 -5.97 -4.25 9.24
C GLN A 45 -6.69 -5.17 10.23
N LEU A 46 -6.04 -5.51 11.35
CA LEU A 46 -6.60 -6.43 12.34
C LEU A 46 -7.93 -5.94 12.93
N LYS A 47 -8.10 -4.62 13.10
CA LYS A 47 -9.39 -4.03 13.53
C LYS A 47 -10.52 -4.30 12.53
N HIS A 48 -10.20 -4.35 11.23
CA HIS A 48 -11.16 -4.62 10.16
C HIS A 48 -11.48 -6.12 10.08
N LEU A 49 -10.48 -6.99 10.29
CA LEU A 49 -10.70 -8.45 10.38
C LEU A 49 -11.62 -8.84 11.54
N LEU A 50 -11.51 -8.13 12.68
CA LEU A 50 -12.33 -8.37 13.87
C LEU A 50 -13.69 -7.62 13.84
N GLY A 51 -13.90 -6.71 12.88
CA GLY A 51 -15.11 -5.89 12.81
C GLY A 51 -15.28 -4.88 13.96
N VAL A 52 -14.20 -4.56 14.69
CA VAL A 52 -14.27 -3.69 15.89
C VAL A 52 -14.03 -2.23 15.51
N ARG A 53 -14.93 -1.34 15.94
CA ARG A 53 -14.78 0.11 15.76
C ARG A 53 -13.95 0.71 16.88
N ILE A 54 -12.65 0.86 16.65
CA ILE A 54 -11.70 1.45 17.61
C ILE A 54 -11.40 2.90 17.22
N PRO A 55 -11.36 3.85 18.17
CA PRO A 55 -10.93 5.21 17.90
C PRO A 55 -9.51 5.23 17.32
N ARG A 56 -9.29 6.14 16.34
CA ARG A 56 -7.96 6.32 15.72
C ARG A 56 -7.03 7.00 16.72
N HIS A 57 -6.04 6.27 17.21
CA HIS A 57 -4.95 6.83 18.01
C HIS A 57 -3.89 7.41 17.06
N GLN A 58 -3.40 8.61 17.35
CA GLN A 58 -2.32 9.28 16.63
C GLN A 58 -1.18 9.58 17.61
N GLY A 59 0.08 9.40 17.19
CA GLY A 59 1.27 9.76 17.98
C GLY A 59 2.16 8.58 18.40
N LEU A 60 3.14 8.89 19.26
CA LEU A 60 4.11 7.92 19.79
C LEU A 60 3.39 6.83 20.60
N GLY A 61 3.67 5.56 20.31
CA GLY A 61 3.01 4.42 20.96
C GLY A 61 1.66 4.01 20.35
N MET A 62 1.29 4.54 19.18
CA MET A 62 0.03 4.20 18.47
C MET A 62 -0.20 2.70 18.29
N VAL A 63 0.85 1.92 18.00
CA VAL A 63 0.73 0.47 17.85
C VAL A 63 0.29 -0.15 19.19
N VAL A 64 1.00 0.14 20.28
CA VAL A 64 0.70 -0.42 21.61
C VAL A 64 -0.70 -0.03 22.11
N SER A 65 -1.09 1.24 21.95
CA SER A 65 -2.42 1.71 22.35
C SER A 65 -3.53 1.08 21.51
N THR A 66 -3.29 0.85 20.20
CA THR A 66 -4.23 0.17 19.32
C THR A 66 -4.39 -1.29 19.72
N TRP A 67 -3.30 -2.00 20.02
CA TRP A 67 -3.35 -3.39 20.51
C TRP A 67 -4.08 -3.51 21.85
N LEU A 68 -3.81 -2.61 22.80
CA LEU A 68 -4.51 -2.60 24.09
C LEU A 68 -6.01 -2.36 23.91
N SER A 69 -6.38 -1.42 23.03
CA SER A 69 -7.77 -1.13 22.71
C SER A 69 -8.46 -2.29 21.98
N LEU A 70 -7.71 -3.01 21.13
CA LEU A 70 -8.20 -4.19 20.42
C LEU A 70 -8.48 -5.34 21.39
N VAL A 71 -7.58 -5.60 22.34
CA VAL A 71 -7.78 -6.65 23.36
C VAL A 71 -8.98 -6.30 24.26
N ARG A 72 -9.12 -5.04 24.65
CA ARG A 72 -10.29 -4.57 25.44
C ARG A 72 -11.59 -4.63 24.65
N GLY A 73 -11.55 -4.35 23.35
CA GLY A 73 -12.68 -4.37 22.43
C GLY A 73 -12.97 -5.72 21.79
N ALA A 74 -12.15 -6.75 22.04
CA ALA A 74 -12.26 -8.06 21.40
C ALA A 74 -13.60 -8.76 21.70
N GLY A 75 -14.19 -8.48 22.87
CA GLY A 75 -15.52 -8.99 23.23
C GLY A 75 -16.67 -8.41 22.40
N GLN A 76 -16.46 -7.31 21.66
CA GLN A 76 -17.43 -6.69 20.77
C GLN A 76 -17.16 -7.03 19.29
N ALA A 77 -16.30 -8.01 19.01
CA ALA A 77 -16.00 -8.43 17.65
C ALA A 77 -17.24 -8.99 16.96
N ASN A 78 -17.41 -8.63 15.68
CA ASN A 78 -18.50 -9.16 14.88
C ASN A 78 -18.12 -10.56 14.36
N LEU A 79 -18.79 -11.59 14.86
CA LEU A 79 -18.52 -12.98 14.46
C LEU A 79 -18.64 -13.18 12.93
N CYS A 80 -19.54 -12.45 12.27
CA CYS A 80 -19.69 -12.53 10.81
C CYS A 80 -18.44 -12.01 10.09
N ASP A 81 -17.90 -10.87 10.50
CA ASP A 81 -16.68 -10.27 9.93
C ASP A 81 -15.44 -11.15 10.20
N VAL A 82 -15.38 -11.77 11.39
CA VAL A 82 -14.30 -12.70 11.75
C VAL A 82 -14.34 -13.97 10.88
N VAL A 83 -15.51 -14.60 10.73
CA VAL A 83 -15.64 -15.83 9.94
C VAL A 83 -15.38 -15.57 8.46
N THR A 84 -15.93 -14.48 7.91
CA THR A 84 -15.73 -14.12 6.51
C THR A 84 -14.29 -13.75 6.22
N SER A 85 -13.65 -12.97 7.08
CA SER A 85 -12.23 -12.61 6.92
C SER A 85 -11.29 -13.80 7.10
N ALA A 86 -11.56 -14.70 8.05
CA ALA A 86 -10.80 -15.95 8.23
C ALA A 86 -10.93 -16.87 7.02
N THR A 87 -12.14 -17.00 6.48
CA THR A 87 -12.41 -17.83 5.29
C THR A 87 -11.73 -17.23 4.06
N CYS A 88 -11.84 -15.91 3.86
CA CYS A 88 -11.17 -15.19 2.78
C CYS A 88 -9.65 -15.36 2.85
N LEU A 89 -9.06 -15.21 4.05
CA LEU A 89 -7.64 -15.41 4.28
C LEU A 89 -7.21 -16.86 3.97
N ALA A 90 -7.97 -17.85 4.42
CA ALA A 90 -7.69 -19.26 4.15
C ALA A 90 -7.72 -19.56 2.65
N VAL A 91 -8.71 -19.05 1.92
CA VAL A 91 -8.82 -19.21 0.46
C VAL A 91 -7.67 -18.51 -0.27
N LEU A 92 -7.26 -17.31 0.16
CA LEU A 92 -6.13 -16.61 -0.43
C LEU A 92 -4.81 -17.35 -0.21
N LEU A 93 -4.57 -17.86 1.00
CA LEU A 93 -3.37 -18.65 1.31
C LEU A 93 -3.35 -19.97 0.52
N ALA A 94 -4.48 -20.69 0.49
CA ALA A 94 -4.62 -21.92 -0.29
C ALA A 94 -4.44 -21.65 -1.80
N GLY A 95 -5.01 -20.55 -2.30
CA GLY A 95 -4.88 -20.12 -3.69
C GLY A 95 -3.44 -19.77 -4.06
N LYS A 96 -2.70 -19.12 -3.15
CA LYS A 96 -1.28 -18.81 -3.33
C LYS A 96 -0.43 -20.09 -3.36
N GLU A 97 -0.60 -20.98 -2.39
CA GLU A 97 0.11 -22.27 -2.33
C GLU A 97 -0.19 -23.13 -3.58
N LEU A 98 -1.45 -23.18 -4.00
CA LEU A 98 -1.86 -23.88 -5.21
C LEU A 98 -1.24 -23.23 -6.46
N SER A 99 -1.22 -21.90 -6.52
CA SER A 99 -0.58 -21.17 -7.63
C SER A 99 0.91 -21.46 -7.70
N GLU A 100 1.63 -21.50 -6.58
CA GLU A 100 3.06 -21.84 -6.53
C GLU A 100 3.31 -23.30 -6.95
N ARG A 101 2.44 -24.24 -6.55
CA ARG A 101 2.52 -25.64 -7.02
C ARG A 101 2.19 -25.79 -8.50
N CYS A 102 1.18 -25.07 -8.98
CA CYS A 102 0.75 -25.08 -10.38
C CYS A 102 1.63 -24.23 -11.30
N GLN A 103 2.51 -23.37 -10.78
CA GLN A 103 3.51 -22.64 -11.59
C GLN A 103 4.44 -23.57 -12.38
N ARG A 104 4.60 -24.84 -11.95
CA ARG A 104 5.30 -25.86 -12.76
C ARG A 104 4.55 -26.28 -14.02
N ARG A 105 3.24 -26.04 -14.11
CA ARG A 105 2.34 -26.50 -15.20
C ARG A 105 1.70 -25.35 -15.97
N LEU A 106 1.42 -24.22 -15.31
CA LEU A 106 0.81 -23.02 -15.88
C LEU A 106 1.80 -21.85 -15.84
N LYS A 107 2.05 -21.26 -17.01
CA LYS A 107 2.95 -20.13 -17.22
C LYS A 107 2.35 -18.77 -16.81
N VAL A 108 1.08 -18.74 -16.41
CA VAL A 108 0.34 -17.50 -16.12
C VAL A 108 -0.01 -17.46 -14.62
N PRO A 109 0.34 -16.37 -13.90
CA PRO A 109 -0.07 -16.19 -12.52
C PRO A 109 -1.60 -16.06 -12.44
N LEU A 110 -2.24 -16.90 -11.63
CA LEU A 110 -3.69 -16.87 -11.44
C LEU A 110 -4.10 -15.61 -10.65
N PRO A 111 -5.08 -14.81 -11.12
CA PRO A 111 -5.57 -13.64 -10.40
C PRO A 111 -6.50 -14.05 -9.24
N THR A 112 -5.98 -14.82 -8.29
CA THR A 112 -6.74 -15.35 -7.14
C THR A 112 -7.36 -14.24 -6.29
N GLU A 113 -6.64 -13.12 -6.10
CA GLU A 113 -7.15 -11.95 -5.37
C GLU A 113 -8.45 -11.41 -5.99
N LEU A 114 -8.51 -11.29 -7.31
CA LEU A 114 -9.69 -10.78 -8.02
C LEU A 114 -10.87 -11.74 -7.89
N VAL A 115 -10.63 -13.04 -8.07
CA VAL A 115 -11.67 -14.07 -7.95
C VAL A 115 -12.27 -14.09 -6.55
N VAL A 116 -11.43 -13.99 -5.51
CA VAL A 116 -11.89 -13.94 -4.12
C VAL A 116 -12.73 -12.70 -3.85
N ILE A 117 -12.34 -11.53 -4.35
CA ILE A 117 -13.13 -10.30 -4.21
C ILE A 117 -14.50 -10.47 -4.86
N VAL A 118 -14.57 -10.94 -6.12
CA VAL A 118 -15.84 -11.14 -6.82
C VAL A 118 -16.75 -12.13 -6.09
N ALA A 119 -16.20 -13.27 -5.67
CA ALA A 119 -16.95 -14.28 -4.93
C ALA A 119 -17.46 -13.75 -3.58
N ALA A 120 -16.60 -13.06 -2.82
CA ALA A 120 -16.97 -12.45 -1.54
C ALA A 120 -18.05 -11.38 -1.71
N THR A 121 -17.97 -10.55 -2.76
CA THR A 121 -19.01 -9.55 -3.08
C THR A 121 -20.33 -10.22 -3.43
N MET A 122 -20.33 -11.28 -4.25
CA MET A 122 -21.56 -12.03 -4.56
C MET A 122 -22.18 -12.63 -3.30
N VAL A 123 -21.38 -13.31 -2.47
CA VAL A 123 -21.86 -13.91 -1.21
C VAL A 123 -22.40 -12.85 -0.27
N SER A 124 -21.73 -11.70 -0.15
CA SER A 124 -22.19 -10.58 0.68
C SER A 124 -23.52 -10.01 0.20
N HIS A 125 -23.69 -9.84 -1.12
CA HIS A 125 -24.91 -9.32 -1.73
C HIS A 125 -26.10 -10.29 -1.57
N PHE A 126 -25.93 -11.58 -1.91
CA PHE A 126 -27.00 -12.57 -1.78
C PHE A 126 -27.31 -12.94 -0.32
N GLY A 127 -26.31 -12.91 0.56
CA GLY A 127 -26.47 -13.23 1.98
C GLY A 127 -26.97 -12.06 2.83
N GLN A 128 -27.07 -10.85 2.28
CA GLN A 128 -27.45 -9.62 3.00
C GLN A 128 -26.68 -9.45 4.33
N LEU A 129 -25.37 -9.72 4.31
CA LEU A 129 -24.54 -9.76 5.52
C LEU A 129 -24.52 -8.42 6.27
N HIS A 130 -24.66 -7.31 5.54
CA HIS A 130 -24.75 -5.97 6.13
C HIS A 130 -26.01 -5.78 6.98
N GLU A 131 -27.18 -6.09 6.43
CA GLU A 131 -28.46 -5.87 7.13
C GLU A 131 -28.69 -6.88 8.24
N ARG A 132 -28.25 -8.14 8.06
CA ARG A 132 -28.47 -9.20 9.04
C ARG A 132 -27.48 -9.20 10.20
N PHE A 133 -26.23 -8.82 9.95
CA PHE A 133 -25.15 -8.96 10.93
C PHE A 133 -24.41 -7.64 11.20
N GLY A 134 -24.79 -6.52 10.57
CA GLY A 134 -24.14 -5.23 10.77
C GLY A 134 -22.68 -5.20 10.26
N SER A 135 -22.34 -6.09 9.33
CA SER A 135 -20.98 -6.23 8.77
C SER A 135 -20.53 -4.94 8.06
N SER A 136 -19.25 -4.59 8.17
CA SER A 136 -18.70 -3.39 7.52
C SER A 136 -18.53 -3.61 6.01
N VAL A 137 -19.33 -2.92 5.19
CA VAL A 137 -19.22 -2.96 3.72
C VAL A 137 -18.45 -1.74 3.21
N ALA A 138 -17.85 -1.87 2.02
CA ALA A 138 -17.10 -0.80 1.35
C ALA A 138 -17.92 0.48 1.08
N GLY A 139 -19.26 0.38 1.08
CA GLY A 139 -20.16 1.49 0.80
C GLY A 139 -20.18 1.89 -0.68
N ASP A 140 -20.67 3.09 -0.95
CA ASP A 140 -20.78 3.61 -2.31
C ASP A 140 -19.43 4.08 -2.85
N ILE A 141 -19.04 3.53 -3.99
CA ILE A 141 -17.84 3.94 -4.71
C ILE A 141 -18.26 4.92 -5.80
N PRO A 142 -17.77 6.17 -5.80
CA PRO A 142 -18.13 7.13 -6.82
C PRO A 142 -17.71 6.61 -8.20
N THR A 143 -18.65 6.63 -9.15
CA THR A 143 -18.41 6.23 -10.53
C THR A 143 -18.03 7.45 -11.37
N GLY A 144 -17.01 7.31 -12.22
CA GLY A 144 -16.51 8.38 -13.08
C GLY A 144 -15.25 9.08 -12.57
N PHE A 145 -14.76 10.04 -13.36
CA PHE A 145 -13.56 10.81 -13.02
C PHE A 145 -13.93 11.98 -12.10
N VAL A 146 -13.16 12.13 -11.02
CA VAL A 146 -13.24 13.32 -10.17
C VAL A 146 -12.51 14.46 -10.87
N ALA A 147 -13.15 15.62 -10.98
CA ALA A 147 -12.56 16.79 -11.62
C ALA A 147 -11.24 17.20 -10.91
N PRO A 148 -10.23 17.67 -11.68
CA PRO A 148 -8.96 18.05 -11.09
C PRO A 148 -9.14 19.24 -10.14
N ARG A 149 -8.56 19.13 -8.93
CA ARG A 149 -8.59 20.19 -7.90
C ARG A 149 -7.18 20.60 -7.52
N VAL A 150 -6.94 21.90 -7.50
CA VAL A 150 -5.68 22.47 -7.00
C VAL A 150 -5.60 22.30 -5.49
N PRO A 151 -4.50 21.75 -4.94
CA PRO A 151 -4.33 21.62 -3.49
C PRO A 151 -4.28 22.97 -2.77
N ASP A 152 -4.95 23.07 -1.62
CA ASP A 152 -4.96 24.30 -0.83
C ASP A 152 -3.55 24.67 -0.33
N PRO A 153 -3.04 25.88 -0.64
CA PRO A 153 -1.66 26.27 -0.31
C PRO A 153 -1.42 26.36 1.20
N GLY A 154 -2.43 26.74 1.98
CA GLY A 154 -2.33 26.76 3.44
C GLY A 154 -2.12 25.36 4.05
N LEU A 155 -2.67 24.32 3.41
CA LEU A 155 -2.44 22.93 3.84
C LEU A 155 -1.06 22.43 3.40
N MET A 156 -0.57 22.88 2.24
CA MET A 156 0.79 22.55 1.77
C MET A 156 1.86 23.00 2.75
N TRP A 157 1.73 24.20 3.34
CA TRP A 157 2.67 24.69 4.35
C TRP A 157 2.66 23.83 5.63
N ARG A 158 1.48 23.34 6.04
CA ARG A 158 1.37 22.49 7.25
C ARG A 158 2.00 21.12 7.07
N VAL A 159 1.92 20.53 5.89
CA VAL A 159 2.42 19.17 5.60
C VAL A 159 3.83 19.17 5.00
N VAL A 160 4.49 20.33 4.98
CA VAL A 160 5.79 20.50 4.33
C VAL A 160 6.87 19.62 4.97
N LEU A 161 6.90 19.56 6.31
CA LEU A 161 7.84 18.74 7.06
C LEU A 161 7.51 17.24 6.95
N ASP A 162 6.23 16.89 6.95
CA ASP A 162 5.77 15.50 6.81
C ASP A 162 6.07 14.91 5.42
N ALA A 163 6.14 15.77 4.40
CA ALA A 163 6.43 15.36 3.03
C ALA A 163 7.90 14.99 2.80
N VAL A 164 8.84 15.49 3.62
CA VAL A 164 10.28 15.22 3.50
C VAL A 164 10.61 13.73 3.69
N PRO A 165 10.24 13.06 4.80
CA PRO A 165 10.53 11.65 4.98
C PRO A 165 9.79 10.78 3.95
N LEU A 166 8.58 11.17 3.53
CA LEU A 166 7.85 10.47 2.47
C LEU A 166 8.56 10.54 1.11
N ALA A 167 9.07 11.71 0.74
CA ALA A 167 9.82 11.90 -0.50
C ALA A 167 11.13 11.09 -0.48
N LEU A 168 11.88 11.15 0.64
CA LEU A 168 13.16 10.46 0.79
C LEU A 168 13.00 8.94 0.81
N VAL A 169 12.15 8.42 1.68
CA VAL A 169 11.96 6.96 1.82
C VAL A 169 11.26 6.39 0.60
N GLY A 170 10.24 7.07 0.06
CA GLY A 170 9.52 6.63 -1.12
C GLY A 170 10.41 6.54 -2.37
N SER A 171 11.35 7.48 -2.54
CA SER A 171 12.32 7.43 -3.64
C SER A 171 13.43 6.41 -3.40
N ALA A 172 13.96 6.30 -2.19
CA ALA A 172 14.97 5.29 -1.85
C ALA A 172 14.42 3.86 -2.01
N PHE A 173 13.16 3.62 -1.65
CA PHE A 173 12.51 2.33 -1.86
C PHE A 173 12.35 2.01 -3.35
N SER A 174 11.94 3.00 -4.16
CA SER A 174 11.81 2.85 -5.61
C SER A 174 13.16 2.54 -6.28
N ILE A 175 14.21 3.28 -5.92
CA ILE A 175 15.57 3.08 -6.45
C ILE A 175 16.12 1.73 -6.03
N SER A 176 15.94 1.32 -4.77
CA SER A 176 16.38 0.02 -4.27
C SER A 176 15.70 -1.14 -5.00
N LEU A 177 14.40 -1.03 -5.26
CA LEU A 177 13.67 -2.04 -6.04
C LEU A 177 14.17 -2.06 -7.49
N ALA A 178 14.38 -0.90 -8.11
CA ALA A 178 14.93 -0.80 -9.45
C ALA A 178 16.32 -1.44 -9.54
N GLU A 179 17.22 -1.16 -8.60
CA GLU A 179 18.56 -1.77 -8.51
C GLU A 179 18.51 -3.28 -8.29
N MET A 180 17.58 -3.78 -7.48
CA MET A 180 17.37 -5.22 -7.28
C MET A 180 17.08 -5.94 -8.61
N PHE A 181 16.15 -5.40 -9.40
CA PHE A 181 15.83 -5.97 -10.71
C PHE A 181 16.94 -5.75 -11.75
N ALA A 182 17.64 -4.62 -11.68
CA ALA A 182 18.77 -4.31 -12.55
C ALA A 182 19.92 -5.31 -12.37
N ARG A 183 20.26 -5.64 -11.11
CA ARG A 183 21.23 -6.69 -10.78
C ARG A 183 20.78 -8.05 -11.26
N SER A 184 19.49 -8.37 -11.16
CA SER A 184 18.94 -9.65 -11.62
C SER A 184 18.96 -9.82 -13.15
N HIS A 185 18.83 -8.73 -13.92
CA HIS A 185 18.73 -8.75 -15.39
C HIS A 185 19.97 -8.21 -16.11
N GLY A 186 21.00 -7.77 -15.37
CA GLY A 186 22.27 -7.31 -15.92
C GLY A 186 22.25 -5.92 -16.56
N TYR A 187 21.32 -5.04 -16.19
CA TYR A 187 21.29 -3.64 -16.63
C TYR A 187 21.69 -2.67 -15.50
N SER A 188 21.93 -1.40 -15.83
CA SER A 188 22.25 -0.35 -14.86
C SER A 188 21.08 0.62 -14.69
N VAL A 189 20.88 1.11 -13.47
CA VAL A 189 19.82 2.07 -13.12
C VAL A 189 20.45 3.42 -12.80
N ARG A 190 19.85 4.48 -13.33
CA ARG A 190 20.26 5.86 -13.05
C ARG A 190 19.37 6.46 -11.96
N ALA A 191 19.87 6.50 -10.73
CA ALA A 191 19.12 7.00 -9.56
C ALA A 191 18.48 8.39 -9.76
N ASN A 192 19.21 9.34 -10.36
CA ASN A 192 18.67 10.68 -10.64
C ASN A 192 17.49 10.67 -11.62
N GLN A 193 17.50 9.77 -12.60
CA GLN A 193 16.42 9.63 -13.57
C GLN A 193 15.18 9.01 -12.90
N GLU A 194 15.38 7.99 -12.07
CA GLU A 194 14.29 7.38 -11.28
C GLU A 194 13.67 8.40 -10.33
N LEU A 195 14.49 9.20 -9.66
CA LEU A 195 14.03 10.23 -8.73
C LEU A 195 13.16 11.30 -9.43
N LEU A 196 13.59 11.75 -10.61
CA LEU A 196 12.80 12.67 -11.44
C LEU A 196 11.50 12.01 -11.93
N ALA A 197 11.56 10.76 -12.39
CA ALA A 197 10.42 10.02 -12.89
C ALA A 197 9.35 9.83 -11.80
N VAL A 198 9.74 9.36 -10.62
CA VAL A 198 8.84 9.19 -9.46
C VAL A 198 8.27 10.53 -9.01
N GLY A 199 9.08 11.60 -9.00
CA GLY A 199 8.60 12.95 -8.70
C GLY A 199 7.52 13.42 -9.67
N CYS A 200 7.73 13.28 -10.97
CA CYS A 200 6.72 13.60 -11.99
C CYS A 200 5.44 12.75 -11.82
N CYS A 201 5.61 11.46 -11.52
CA CYS A 201 4.51 10.53 -11.23
C CYS A 201 3.76 10.86 -9.94
N ASN A 202 4.28 11.73 -9.07
CA ASN A 202 3.56 12.22 -7.89
C ASN A 202 2.99 13.64 -8.09
N VAL A 203 3.63 14.49 -8.88
CA VAL A 203 3.15 15.86 -9.17
C VAL A 203 1.88 15.86 -10.02
N LEU A 204 1.87 15.11 -11.14
CA LEU A 204 0.74 15.10 -12.07
C LEU A 204 -0.55 14.54 -11.45
N PRO A 205 -0.55 13.36 -10.80
CA PRO A 205 -1.78 12.81 -10.21
C PRO A 205 -2.19 13.50 -8.91
N ALA A 206 -1.38 14.38 -8.32
CA ALA A 206 -1.77 15.12 -7.12
C ALA A 206 -2.99 16.03 -7.34
N PHE A 207 -3.27 16.43 -8.58
CA PHE A 207 -4.47 17.19 -8.95
C PHE A 207 -5.72 16.31 -9.08
N PHE A 208 -5.55 14.99 -9.21
CA PHE A 208 -6.62 14.01 -9.40
C PHE A 208 -6.93 13.22 -8.12
N HIS A 209 -6.72 13.83 -6.95
CA HIS A 209 -7.00 13.22 -5.64
C HIS A 209 -6.18 11.94 -5.34
N CYS A 210 -5.01 11.77 -5.95
CA CYS A 210 -4.16 10.61 -5.70
C CYS A 210 -3.26 10.77 -4.45
N TYR A 211 -3.00 9.64 -3.80
CA TYR A 211 -2.00 9.52 -2.73
C TYR A 211 -0.59 9.40 -3.31
N VAL A 212 0.43 9.64 -2.47
CA VAL A 212 1.84 9.42 -2.83
C VAL A 212 2.03 7.99 -3.31
N THR A 213 2.62 7.85 -4.49
CA THR A 213 2.94 6.57 -5.12
C THR A 213 4.42 6.25 -4.97
N SER A 214 4.71 4.96 -4.89
CA SER A 214 6.06 4.38 -4.92
C SER A 214 5.99 3.03 -5.65
N ALA A 215 7.13 2.37 -5.82
CA ALA A 215 7.22 1.12 -6.54
C ALA A 215 6.49 -0.02 -5.80
N ALA A 216 5.73 -0.84 -6.54
CA ALA A 216 4.92 -1.91 -5.98
C ALA A 216 5.57 -3.28 -6.19
N LEU A 217 6.27 -3.78 -5.16
CA LEU A 217 7.03 -5.04 -5.22
C LEU A 217 6.21 -6.22 -5.76
N SER A 218 5.01 -6.48 -5.21
CA SER A 218 4.18 -7.62 -5.62
C SER A 218 3.79 -7.56 -7.09
N LYS A 219 3.42 -6.37 -7.61
CA LYS A 219 3.01 -6.19 -9.01
C LYS A 219 4.19 -6.30 -9.96
N THR A 220 5.34 -5.72 -9.59
CA THR A 220 6.56 -5.83 -10.39
C THR A 220 7.04 -7.27 -10.46
N LEU A 221 6.99 -8.02 -9.34
CA LEU A 221 7.35 -9.44 -9.31
C LEU A 221 6.47 -10.27 -10.25
N VAL A 222 5.14 -10.05 -10.23
CA VAL A 222 4.19 -10.72 -11.13
C VAL A 222 4.56 -10.43 -12.59
N LYS A 223 4.86 -9.16 -12.93
CA LYS A 223 5.27 -8.77 -14.29
C LYS A 223 6.57 -9.47 -14.72
N THR A 224 7.57 -9.49 -13.85
CA THR A 224 8.84 -10.18 -14.15
C THR A 224 8.66 -11.69 -14.25
N ALA A 225 7.78 -12.29 -13.44
CA ALA A 225 7.46 -13.71 -13.50
C ALA A 225 6.75 -14.09 -14.82
N THR A 226 6.01 -13.16 -15.42
CA THR A 226 5.43 -13.33 -16.76
C THR A 226 6.43 -13.14 -17.91
N GLY A 227 7.70 -12.87 -17.62
CA GLY A 227 8.77 -12.74 -18.61
C GLY A 227 8.82 -11.38 -19.31
N CYS A 228 8.31 -10.32 -18.66
CA CYS A 228 8.28 -8.94 -19.15
C CYS A 228 9.04 -7.98 -18.25
#